data_AF-A0A0F9U203-F1
#
_entry.id   AF-A0A0F9U203-F1
#
_cell.length_a   1.000
_cell.length_b   1.000
_cell.length_c   1.000
_cell.angle_alpha   90.00
_cell.angle_beta   90.00
_cell.angle_gamma   90.00
#
_symmetry.space_group_name_H-M   'P 1'
#
loop_
_entity.id
_entity.type
_entity.pdbx_description
1 polymer ?
#
loop_
_entity_poly.entity_id
_entity_poly.type
_entity_poly.pdbx_seq_one_letter_code
_entity_poly.pdbx_strand_id
1 'polypeptide(L)'
;MGTKKNNYLEINKLTYSEYLRTNHWRTTRKRFWNSKLHRKKCYACKEKGQLDVHHKSYKRLGREKLNDFILLCRECHSLAHRLERTYIGNRYRLWVVAKRIRKAVQKTGKKKAYARFERNIKNYPHKKLGFKQQDTGGNNEAKESLLGS
;
A
#
# COMPACT_ATOMS: atom_id res chain seq x y z
N MET A 1 37.38 9.15 -9.41
CA MET A 1 36.33 8.13 -9.63
C MET A 1 35.84 7.64 -8.27
N GLY A 2 34.68 8.11 -7.80
CA GLY A 2 34.14 7.73 -6.49
C GLY A 2 33.39 6.41 -6.55
N THR A 3 33.90 5.38 -5.87
CA THR A 3 33.23 4.09 -5.68
C THR A 3 31.88 4.33 -4.98
N LYS A 4 30.76 4.11 -5.70
CA LYS A 4 29.41 4.16 -5.10
C LYS A 4 29.31 3.01 -4.09
N LYS A 5 29.48 3.31 -2.80
CA LYS A 5 29.19 2.36 -1.72
C LYS A 5 27.79 1.80 -1.90
N ASN A 6 27.65 0.48 -1.79
CA ASN A 6 26.39 -0.24 -1.94
C ASN A 6 25.45 0.11 -0.76
N ASN A 7 24.61 1.14 -0.92
CA ASN A 7 23.63 1.63 0.08
C ASN A 7 22.56 0.59 0.52
N TYR A 8 22.62 -0.65 0.03
CA TYR A 8 21.63 -1.68 0.27
C TYR A 8 21.66 -2.24 1.70
N LEU A 9 22.85 -2.38 2.29
CA LEU A 9 23.00 -2.94 3.64
C LEU A 9 22.51 -1.96 4.72
N GLU A 10 22.62 -0.65 4.44
CA GLU A 10 22.16 0.43 5.32
C GLU A 10 20.62 0.48 5.40
N ILE A 11 19.92 0.25 4.29
CA ILE A 11 18.45 0.32 4.23
C ILE A 11 17.76 -0.67 5.17
N ASN A 12 18.33 -1.86 5.37
CA ASN A 12 17.76 -2.87 6.26
C ASN A 12 17.80 -2.48 7.75
N LYS A 13 18.58 -1.45 8.12
CA LYS A 13 18.68 -0.93 9.48
C LYS A 13 17.76 0.27 9.72
N LEU A 14 17.15 0.83 8.68
CA LEU A 14 16.29 2.01 8.77
C LEU A 14 14.88 1.62 9.23
N THR A 15 14.26 2.48 10.02
CA THR A 15 12.80 2.48 10.15
C THR A 15 12.16 2.73 8.79
N TYR A 16 10.92 2.30 8.60
CA TYR A 16 10.25 2.51 7.31
C TYR A 16 10.09 4.01 6.97
N SER A 17 9.90 4.87 7.98
CA SER A 17 9.88 6.34 7.80
C SER A 17 11.23 6.88 7.31
N GLU A 18 12.35 6.40 7.86
CA GLU A 18 13.68 6.75 7.38
C GLU A 18 13.94 6.24 5.96
N TYR A 19 13.55 5.01 5.66
CA TYR A 19 13.63 4.44 4.31
C TYR A 19 12.94 5.34 3.28
N LEU A 20 11.73 5.84 3.59
CA LEU A 20 10.98 6.72 2.69
C LEU A 20 11.66 8.08 2.46
N ARG A 21 12.63 8.48 3.31
CA ARG A 21 13.43 9.69 3.13
C ARG A 21 14.70 9.47 2.29
N THR A 22 15.05 8.21 2.00
CA THR A 22 16.28 7.89 1.26
C THR A 22 16.25 8.34 -0.20
N ASN A 23 17.43 8.66 -0.75
CA ASN A 23 17.61 8.88 -2.19
C ASN A 23 17.24 7.66 -3.05
N HIS A 24 17.40 6.46 -2.48
CA HIS A 24 17.00 5.21 -3.11
C HIS A 24 15.50 5.18 -3.39
N TRP A 25 14.67 5.45 -2.36
CA TRP A 25 13.21 5.49 -2.53
C TRP A 25 12.78 6.59 -3.49
N ARG A 26 13.32 7.81 -3.35
CA ARG A 26 13.01 8.94 -4.24
C ARG A 26 13.26 8.61 -5.71
N THR A 27 14.42 8.03 -6.00
CA THR A 27 14.80 7.62 -7.37
C THR A 27 13.92 6.48 -7.89
N THR A 28 13.68 5.46 -7.06
CA THR A 28 12.86 4.29 -7.42
C THR A 28 11.41 4.68 -7.70
N ARG A 29 10.82 5.55 -6.85
CA ARG A 29 9.48 6.11 -7.03
C ARG A 29 9.38 6.89 -8.34
N LYS A 30 10.36 7.76 -8.64
CA LYS A 30 10.41 8.53 -9.90
C LYS A 30 10.50 7.62 -11.13
N ARG A 31 11.35 6.59 -11.08
CA ARG A 31 11.47 5.58 -12.16
C ARG A 31 10.16 4.82 -12.37
N PHE A 32 9.51 4.39 -11.30
CA PHE A 32 8.20 3.74 -11.41
C PHE A 32 7.18 4.68 -12.03
N TRP A 33 7.08 5.92 -11.54
CA TRP A 33 6.13 6.91 -12.04
C TRP A 33 6.33 7.20 -13.53
N ASN A 34 7.57 7.21 -14.03
CA ASN A 34 7.86 7.47 -15.44
C ASN A 34 7.74 6.21 -16.33
N SER A 35 7.46 5.05 -15.75
CA SER A 35 7.30 3.81 -16.50
C SER A 35 5.94 3.70 -17.18
N LYS A 36 5.84 2.83 -18.20
CA LYS A 36 4.57 2.52 -18.88
C LYS A 36 3.70 1.50 -18.11
N LEU A 37 4.15 0.99 -16.95
CA LEU A 37 3.56 -0.15 -16.25
C LEU A 37 2.19 0.13 -15.62
N HIS A 38 1.89 1.37 -15.22
CA HIS A 38 0.70 1.69 -14.42
C HIS A 38 -0.36 2.52 -15.16
N ARG A 39 -0.12 2.93 -16.42
CA ARG A 39 -1.07 3.70 -17.27
C ARG A 39 -1.66 4.96 -16.59
N LYS A 40 -0.98 5.52 -15.57
CA LYS A 40 -1.42 6.67 -14.76
C LYS A 40 -2.86 6.55 -14.22
N LYS A 41 -3.26 5.34 -13.81
CA LYS A 41 -4.59 5.06 -13.25
C LYS A 41 -4.48 4.28 -11.96
N CYS A 42 -5.44 4.47 -11.06
CA CYS A 42 -5.61 3.63 -9.89
C CYS A 42 -5.75 2.17 -10.31
N TYR A 43 -4.98 1.28 -9.66
CA TYR A 43 -5.01 -0.15 -9.90
C TYR A 43 -6.40 -0.74 -9.64
N ALA A 44 -7.07 -0.26 -8.59
CA ALA A 44 -8.34 -0.79 -8.12
C ALA A 44 -9.53 -0.24 -8.92
N CYS A 45 -9.75 1.07 -8.95
CA CYS A 45 -10.94 1.68 -9.55
C CYS A 45 -10.74 2.29 -10.95
N LYS A 46 -9.51 2.33 -11.47
CA LYS A 46 -9.16 2.95 -12.77
C LYS A 46 -9.28 4.47 -12.86
N GLU A 47 -9.68 5.15 -11.79
CA GLU A 47 -9.65 6.62 -11.71
C GLU A 47 -8.25 7.20 -11.96
N LYS A 48 -8.23 8.37 -12.58
CA LYS A 48 -7.03 9.21 -12.72
C LYS A 48 -7.00 10.26 -11.60
N GLY A 49 -5.97 11.08 -11.55
CA GLY A 49 -5.83 12.17 -10.59
C GLY A 49 -4.68 11.93 -9.61
N GLN A 50 -4.89 12.29 -8.34
CA GLN A 50 -3.88 12.10 -7.30
C GLN A 50 -3.75 10.61 -6.95
N LEU A 51 -2.56 10.06 -7.22
CA LEU A 51 -2.25 8.64 -7.07
C LEU A 51 -0.99 8.47 -6.25
N ASP A 52 -1.06 7.56 -5.28
CA ASP A 52 0.06 7.19 -4.42
C ASP A 52 0.68 5.88 -4.89
N VAL A 53 2.01 5.80 -4.80
CA VAL A 53 2.77 4.59 -5.11
C VAL A 53 2.72 3.67 -3.91
N HIS A 54 2.23 2.45 -4.11
CA HIS A 54 2.06 1.46 -3.06
C HIS A 54 2.82 0.16 -3.40
N HIS A 55 3.47 -0.42 -2.39
CA HIS A 55 4.20 -1.68 -2.52
C HIS A 55 3.26 -2.89 -2.52
N LYS A 56 3.30 -3.72 -3.56
CA LYS A 56 2.64 -5.04 -3.57
C LYS A 56 3.22 -5.97 -2.50
N SER A 57 4.51 -5.81 -2.21
CA SER A 57 5.30 -6.66 -1.33
C SER A 57 6.56 -5.92 -0.89
N TYR A 58 6.95 -6.12 0.37
CA TYR A 58 8.18 -5.58 0.95
C TYR A 58 9.36 -6.57 0.90
N LYS A 59 9.21 -7.74 0.24
CA LYS A 59 10.24 -8.80 0.15
C LYS A 59 11.58 -8.34 -0.44
N ARG A 60 11.60 -7.21 -1.16
CA ARG A 60 12.78 -6.65 -1.83
C ARG A 60 12.99 -5.19 -1.44
N LEU A 61 12.70 -4.82 -0.20
CA LEU A 61 12.96 -3.45 0.28
C LEU A 61 14.45 -3.11 0.06
N GLY A 62 14.72 -1.94 -0.53
CA GLY A 62 16.05 -1.52 -0.99
C GLY A 62 16.51 -2.12 -2.33
N ARG A 63 15.80 -3.11 -2.88
CA ARG A 63 16.13 -3.81 -4.15
C ARG A 63 14.89 -4.01 -5.03
N GLU A 64 13.97 -3.05 -5.00
CA GLU A 64 12.65 -3.18 -5.58
C GLU A 64 12.72 -3.27 -7.11
N LYS A 65 11.87 -4.12 -7.68
CA LYS A 65 11.57 -4.11 -9.11
C LYS A 65 10.41 -3.15 -9.34
N LEU A 66 10.32 -2.52 -10.51
CA LEU A 66 9.18 -1.63 -10.80
C LEU A 66 7.82 -2.36 -10.72
N ASN A 67 7.80 -3.66 -10.98
CA ASN A 67 6.61 -4.50 -10.82
C ASN A 67 6.20 -4.78 -9.36
N ASP A 68 7.01 -4.35 -8.38
CA ASP A 68 6.64 -4.38 -6.96
C ASP A 68 5.68 -3.26 -6.58
N PHE A 69 5.35 -2.35 -7.49
CA PHE A 69 4.51 -1.21 -7.21
C PHE A 69 3.16 -1.25 -7.93
N ILE A 70 2.19 -0.56 -7.34
CA ILE A 70 0.93 -0.16 -7.96
C ILE A 70 0.66 1.32 -7.65
N LEU A 71 -0.26 1.91 -8.41
CA LEU A 71 -0.87 3.19 -8.06
C LEU A 71 -2.23 2.98 -7.41
N LEU A 72 -2.54 3.72 -6.36
CA LEU A 72 -3.86 3.78 -5.75
C LEU A 72 -4.29 5.24 -5.60
N CYS A 73 -5.57 5.54 -5.87
CA CYS A 73 -6.14 6.81 -5.44
C CYS A 73 -6.40 6.78 -3.93
N ARG A 74 -6.49 7.96 -3.31
CA ARG A 74 -6.73 8.11 -1.86
C ARG A 74 -7.94 7.32 -1.36
N GLU A 75 -9.04 7.33 -2.10
CA GLU A 75 -10.23 6.54 -1.75
C GLU A 75 -9.96 5.04 -1.67
N CYS A 76 -9.36 4.46 -2.73
CA CYS A 76 -9.04 3.03 -2.76
C CYS A 76 -7.98 2.67 -1.72
N HIS A 77 -7.03 3.57 -1.46
CA HIS A 77 -5.98 3.38 -0.47
C HIS A 77 -6.56 3.33 0.95
N SER A 78 -7.36 4.33 1.32
CA SER A 78 -8.03 4.39 2.62
C SER A 78 -9.01 3.23 2.83
N LEU A 79 -9.80 2.89 1.80
CA LEU A 79 -10.68 1.72 1.86
C LEU A 79 -9.91 0.42 2.07
N ALA A 80 -8.74 0.27 1.42
CA ALA A 80 -7.91 -0.91 1.58
C ALA A 80 -7.39 -1.04 3.02
N HIS A 81 -6.92 0.05 3.62
CA HIS A 81 -6.51 0.07 5.03
C HIS A 81 -7.65 -0.25 5.99
N ARG A 82 -8.85 0.28 5.75
CA ARG A 82 -10.02 -0.02 6.60
C ARG A 82 -10.43 -1.49 6.51
N LEU A 83 -10.40 -2.06 5.31
CA LEU A 83 -10.70 -3.47 5.08
C LEU A 83 -9.62 -4.41 5.61
N GLU A 84 -8.35 -4.07 5.50
CA GLU A 84 -7.23 -4.80 6.11
C GLU A 84 -7.45 -4.97 7.62
N ARG A 85 -7.90 -3.91 8.29
CA ARG A 85 -8.31 -3.95 9.71
C ARG A 85 -9.61 -4.71 9.98
N THR A 86 -10.39 -5.06 8.95
CA THR A 86 -11.71 -5.73 9.06
C THR A 86 -11.64 -7.24 8.82
N TYR A 87 -10.55 -7.78 8.28
CA TYR A 87 -10.40 -9.23 8.11
C TYR A 87 -9.60 -9.82 9.29
N ILE A 88 -10.13 -10.90 9.90
CA ILE A 88 -9.50 -11.59 11.04
C ILE A 88 -8.07 -12.02 10.69
N GLY A 89 -7.13 -11.61 11.53
CA GLY A 89 -5.69 -11.82 11.37
C GLY A 89 -5.04 -10.75 10.51
N ASN A 90 -3.98 -10.14 11.04
CA ASN A 90 -3.04 -9.20 10.40
C ASN A 90 -2.32 -9.78 9.14
N ARG A 91 -2.96 -10.69 8.41
CA ARG A 91 -2.45 -11.44 7.27
C ARG A 91 -2.86 -10.84 5.93
N TYR A 92 -3.81 -9.90 5.90
CA TYR A 92 -4.30 -9.30 4.65
C TYR A 92 -3.57 -8.02 4.30
N ARG A 93 -2.34 -8.15 3.81
CA ARG A 93 -1.56 -7.03 3.23
C ARG A 93 -2.42 -6.20 2.28
N LEU A 94 -2.29 -4.86 2.31
CA LEU A 94 -3.00 -3.92 1.43
C LEU A 94 -3.08 -4.36 -0.04
N TRP A 95 -2.01 -4.93 -0.62
CA TRP A 95 -2.04 -5.56 -1.96
C TRP A 95 -3.20 -6.55 -2.17
N VAL A 96 -3.43 -7.45 -1.22
CA VAL A 96 -4.49 -8.46 -1.28
C VAL A 96 -5.85 -7.76 -1.29
N VAL A 97 -6.01 -6.76 -0.45
CA VAL A 97 -7.25 -5.98 -0.36
C VAL A 97 -7.48 -5.17 -1.63
N ALA A 98 -6.46 -4.51 -2.17
CA ALA A 98 -6.54 -3.77 -3.44
C ALA A 98 -6.98 -4.66 -4.62
N LYS A 99 -6.53 -5.93 -4.68
CA LYS A 99 -7.03 -6.93 -5.64
C LYS A 99 -8.51 -7.23 -5.44
N ARG A 100 -8.98 -7.34 -4.20
CA ARG A 100 -10.40 -7.56 -3.89
C ARG A 100 -11.26 -6.37 -4.30
N ILE A 101 -10.81 -5.15 -4.00
CA ILE A 101 -11.49 -3.91 -4.45
C ILE A 101 -11.56 -3.91 -5.98
N ARG A 102 -10.44 -4.16 -6.67
CA ARG A 102 -10.39 -4.26 -8.13
C ARG A 102 -11.43 -5.24 -8.68
N LYS A 103 -11.44 -6.47 -8.18
CA LYS A 103 -12.37 -7.52 -8.64
C LYS A 103 -13.83 -7.12 -8.41
N ALA A 104 -14.14 -6.51 -7.27
CA ALA A 104 -15.48 -6.04 -6.96
C ALA A 104 -15.91 -4.89 -7.89
N VAL A 105 -15.05 -3.88 -8.09
CA VAL A 105 -15.33 -2.75 -8.98
C VAL A 105 -15.53 -3.22 -10.42
N GLN A 106 -14.72 -4.17 -10.89
CA GLN A 106 -14.89 -4.76 -12.23
C GLN A 106 -16.20 -5.54 -12.37
N LYS A 107 -16.65 -6.23 -11.31
CA LYS A 107 -17.88 -7.04 -11.35
C LYS A 107 -19.15 -6.21 -11.21
N THR A 108 -19.16 -5.19 -10.36
CA THR A 108 -20.41 -4.51 -9.96
C THR A 108 -20.41 -3.00 -10.18
N GLY A 109 -19.31 -2.43 -10.67
CA GLY A 109 -19.09 -0.98 -10.70
C GLY A 109 -18.69 -0.39 -9.33
N LYS A 110 -18.11 0.81 -9.35
CA LYS A 110 -17.53 1.49 -8.16
C LYS A 110 -18.57 1.68 -7.05
N LYS A 111 -19.73 2.28 -7.37
CA LYS A 111 -20.80 2.60 -6.40
C LYS A 111 -21.27 1.36 -5.62
N LYS A 112 -21.65 0.28 -6.32
CA LYS A 112 -22.15 -0.95 -5.68
C LYS A 112 -21.04 -1.67 -4.89
N ALA A 113 -19.81 -1.70 -5.42
CA ALA A 113 -18.68 -2.33 -4.74
C ALA A 113 -18.36 -1.63 -3.40
N TYR A 114 -18.27 -0.31 -3.41
CA TYR A 114 -17.96 0.48 -2.23
C TYR A 114 -19.05 0.35 -1.17
N ALA A 115 -20.33 0.50 -1.55
CA ALA A 115 -21.45 0.32 -0.61
C ALA A 115 -21.44 -1.06 0.07
N ARG A 116 -21.00 -2.12 -0.62
CA ARG A 116 -20.81 -3.44 0.00
C ARG A 116 -19.67 -3.44 1.00
N PHE A 117 -18.51 -2.89 0.65
CA PHE A 117 -17.36 -2.84 1.57
C PHE A 117 -17.67 -2.01 2.81
N GLU A 118 -18.33 -0.86 2.66
CA GLU A 118 -18.75 -0.03 3.79
C GLU A 118 -19.68 -0.78 4.74
N ARG A 119 -20.67 -1.50 4.21
CA ARG A 119 -21.54 -2.36 5.02
C ARG A 119 -20.75 -3.45 5.75
N ASN A 120 -19.79 -4.10 5.08
CA ASN A 120 -18.96 -5.12 5.72
C ASN A 120 -18.12 -4.54 6.87
N ILE A 121 -17.52 -3.37 6.68
CA ILE A 121 -16.74 -2.67 7.71
C ILE A 121 -17.64 -2.30 8.90
N LYS A 122 -18.86 -1.81 8.65
CA LYS A 122 -19.83 -1.48 9.69
C LYS A 122 -20.29 -2.71 10.48
N ASN A 123 -20.49 -3.84 9.80
CA ASN A 123 -21.01 -5.06 10.40
C ASN A 123 -19.95 -5.90 11.15
N TYR A 124 -18.66 -5.66 10.91
CA TYR A 124 -17.55 -6.38 11.57
C TYR A 124 -16.54 -5.42 12.24
N PRO A 125 -16.95 -4.66 13.26
CA PRO A 125 -16.01 -3.83 14.01
C PRO A 125 -15.10 -4.73 14.86
N HIS A 126 -13.81 -4.79 14.53
CA HIS A 126 -12.82 -5.64 15.23
C HIS A 126 -12.74 -5.41 16.74
N LYS A 127 -13.20 -4.26 17.24
CA LYS A 127 -13.31 -3.97 18.68
C LYS A 127 -14.26 -4.90 19.45
N LYS A 128 -15.15 -5.66 18.79
CA LYS A 128 -16.11 -6.56 19.47
C LYS A 128 -15.64 -8.02 19.63
N LEU A 129 -14.50 -8.42 19.08
CA LEU A 129 -14.10 -9.85 19.02
C LEU A 129 -13.08 -10.29 20.08
N GLY A 130 -12.84 -9.51 21.14
CA GLY A 130 -12.02 -9.94 22.28
C GLY A 130 -10.56 -10.32 21.95
N PHE A 131 -10.09 -10.01 20.74
CA PHE A 131 -8.73 -10.30 20.34
C PHE A 131 -7.82 -9.29 21.02
N LYS A 132 -7.08 -9.73 22.05
CA LYS A 132 -5.93 -8.98 22.55
C LYS A 132 -5.04 -8.71 21.34
N GLN A 133 -4.77 -7.44 21.10
CA GLN A 133 -3.83 -6.98 20.11
C GLN A 133 -2.49 -7.63 20.48
N GLN A 134 -2.20 -8.80 19.92
CA GLN A 134 -0.92 -9.45 20.16
C GLN A 134 0.11 -8.56 19.51
N ASP A 135 1.02 -8.05 20.33
CA ASP A 135 2.26 -7.39 19.92
C ASP A 135 3.12 -8.39 19.15
N THR A 136 2.68 -8.75 17.95
CA THR A 136 3.53 -9.43 16.99
C THR A 136 4.48 -8.36 16.46
N GLY A 137 5.66 -8.27 17.07
CA GLY A 137 6.82 -7.54 16.58
C GLY A 137 7.15 -7.97 15.14
N GLY A 138 6.45 -7.36 14.19
CA GLY A 138 6.44 -7.76 12.78
C GLY A 138 5.84 -6.67 11.92
N ASN A 139 6.52 -5.51 11.86
CA ASN A 139 6.30 -4.42 10.92
C ASN A 139 4.86 -3.87 10.84
N ASN A 140 4.38 -3.36 11.96
CA ASN A 140 3.30 -2.37 11.96
C ASN A 140 3.85 -1.01 11.51
N GLU A 141 3.16 -0.40 10.54
CA GLU A 141 2.99 1.05 10.46
C GLU A 141 4.26 1.93 10.30
N ALA A 142 4.66 2.28 9.07
CA ALA A 142 4.81 3.73 8.86
C ALA A 142 3.45 4.23 8.43
N LYS A 143 2.81 4.85 9.41
CA LYS A 143 1.72 5.80 9.25
C LYS A 143 2.05 6.70 8.06
N GLU A 144 1.19 6.61 7.05
CA GLU A 144 0.67 7.73 6.26
C GLU A 144 1.62 8.92 6.02
N SER A 145 1.88 9.16 4.74
CA SER A 145 1.41 10.40 4.10
C SER A 145 1.58 11.70 4.91
N LEU A 146 2.77 11.99 5.40
CA LEU A 146 3.08 13.35 5.85
C LEU A 146 3.68 14.13 4.69
N LEU A 147 2.85 15.05 4.19
CA LEU A 147 3.22 16.31 3.55
C LEU A 147 3.85 16.17 2.16
N GLY A 148 2.98 16.04 1.16
CA GLY A 148 3.21 16.76 -0.09
C GLY A 148 2.88 18.23 0.15
N SER A 149 3.87 18.99 0.61
CA SER A 149 4.00 20.42 0.34
C SER A 149 4.29 20.63 -1.15
#